data_AF-A0ABD7LCZ4-F1
#
_entry.id   AF-A0ABD7LCZ4-F1
#
_cell.length_a   1.000
_cell.length_b   1.000
_cell.length_c   1.000
_cell.angle_alpha   90.00
_cell.angle_beta   90.00
_cell.angle_gamma   90.00
#
_symmetry.space_group_name_H-M   'P 1'
#
loop_
_entity.id
_entity.type
_entity.pdbx_description
1 polymer ?
#
loop_
_entity_poly.entity_id
_entity_poly.type
_entity_poly.pdbx_seq_one_letter_code
_entity_poly.pdbx_strand_id
1 'polypeptide(L)'
;MKRENERAAMLPRYPDYDVLAKRDTPSWNDATRRAIDARLKVAATAPRALDAERFATLRALCARIVPQPAGSDAIPTAALIDARLANDEGDGFRDARLPPLRDAWRIGLAALDAMAHRAHRVSFASLDGDTADALLRTVQRGEFDAADRAAWAGMDARTFFAKRVLMDICGAYYSHPYAWNEIGFGGPASPRGYVRMDFNRRDPWEARVGGDDDGR
;
A
#
# COMPACT_ATOMS: atom_id res chain seq x y z
N MET A 1 10.22 -19.61 -32.82
CA MET A 1 8.96 -19.92 -32.11
C MET A 1 9.33 -20.49 -30.73
N LYS A 2 9.65 -19.62 -29.77
CA LYS A 2 9.92 -20.01 -28.38
C LYS A 2 8.57 -20.17 -27.70
N ARG A 3 8.27 -21.34 -27.15
CA ARG A 3 7.12 -21.57 -26.28
C ARG A 3 7.28 -20.65 -25.07
N GLU A 4 6.50 -19.58 -25.02
CA GLU A 4 6.42 -18.70 -23.86
C GLU A 4 5.74 -19.46 -22.73
N ASN A 5 6.52 -19.71 -21.68
CA ASN A 5 6.18 -19.78 -20.27
C ASN A 5 4.68 -19.71 -19.85
N GLU A 6 3.84 -20.63 -20.32
CA GLU A 6 2.41 -20.78 -19.96
C GLU A 6 2.15 -21.30 -18.52
N ARG A 7 3.18 -21.31 -17.68
CA ARG A 7 2.99 -21.15 -16.24
C ARG A 7 3.48 -19.76 -15.89
N ALA A 8 2.62 -18.75 -16.02
CA ALA A 8 2.71 -17.64 -15.10
C ALA A 8 2.80 -18.29 -13.71
N ALA A 9 3.96 -18.20 -13.06
CA ALA A 9 4.21 -18.89 -11.80
C ALA A 9 3.09 -18.46 -10.86
N MET A 10 2.14 -19.36 -10.61
CA MET A 10 1.08 -19.10 -9.64
C MET A 10 1.79 -18.79 -8.34
N LEU A 11 1.55 -17.58 -7.81
CA LEU A 11 2.11 -17.21 -6.53
C LEU A 11 1.73 -18.26 -5.48
N PRO A 12 2.65 -18.62 -4.57
CA PRO A 12 2.35 -19.51 -3.46
C PRO A 12 1.06 -19.05 -2.76
N ARG A 13 0.15 -20.00 -2.50
CA ARG A 13 -1.09 -19.72 -1.75
C ARG A 13 -0.96 -20.29 -0.35
N TYR A 14 -1.48 -19.55 0.62
CA TYR A 14 -1.51 -19.94 2.03
C TYR A 14 -2.97 -20.02 2.51
N PRO A 15 -3.78 -20.94 1.97
CA PRO A 15 -5.23 -20.94 2.17
C PRO A 15 -5.64 -21.15 3.64
N ASP A 16 -4.83 -21.90 4.40
CA ASP A 16 -5.12 -22.24 5.80
C ASP A 16 -4.38 -21.34 6.80
N TYR A 17 -3.73 -20.27 6.31
CA TYR A 17 -2.90 -19.40 7.15
C TYR A 17 -3.65 -18.16 7.58
N ASP A 18 -3.75 -17.99 8.91
CA ASP A 18 -4.22 -16.75 9.53
C ASP A 18 -3.16 -16.23 10.51
N VAL A 19 -2.56 -15.09 10.18
CA VAL A 19 -1.57 -14.43 11.02
C VAL A 19 -2.18 -13.92 12.33
N LEU A 20 -3.48 -13.62 12.38
CA LEU A 20 -4.15 -13.19 13.60
C LEU A 20 -4.27 -14.32 14.63
N ALA A 21 -4.26 -15.59 14.19
CA ALA A 21 -4.18 -16.74 15.10
C ALA A 21 -2.88 -16.75 15.94
N LYS A 22 -1.85 -16.01 15.50
CA LYS A 22 -0.62 -15.84 16.28
C LYS A 22 -0.78 -14.88 17.45
N ARG A 23 -1.87 -14.11 17.49
CA ARG A 23 -2.10 -13.04 18.46
C ARG A 23 -1.74 -13.53 19.85
N ASP A 24 -2.42 -14.55 20.38
CA ASP A 24 -2.25 -15.01 21.77
C ASP A 24 -1.11 -16.02 21.99
N THR A 25 -0.15 -16.05 21.07
CA THR A 25 1.04 -16.90 21.17
C THR A 25 2.27 -16.07 21.57
N PRO A 26 3.40 -16.72 21.94
CA PRO A 26 4.68 -16.03 22.15
C PRO A 26 5.22 -15.30 20.91
N SER A 27 4.60 -15.46 19.74
CA SER A 27 5.03 -14.77 18.52
C SER A 27 4.81 -13.25 18.60
N TRP A 28 3.83 -12.78 19.39
CA TRP A 28 3.54 -11.35 19.54
C TRP A 28 3.64 -10.89 20.99
N ASN A 29 4.51 -9.90 21.21
CA ASN A 29 4.55 -9.14 22.45
C ASN A 29 3.44 -8.06 22.47
N ASP A 30 3.29 -7.37 23.60
CA ASP A 30 2.25 -6.36 23.76
C ASP A 30 2.40 -5.16 22.81
N ALA A 31 3.62 -4.80 22.43
CA ALA A 31 3.86 -3.73 21.48
C ALA A 31 3.32 -4.10 20.09
N THR A 32 3.59 -5.32 19.62
CA THR A 32 3.03 -5.85 18.37
C THR A 32 1.51 -5.88 18.42
N ARG A 33 0.91 -6.38 19.52
CA ARG A 33 -0.56 -6.41 19.69
C ARG A 33 -1.18 -5.01 19.56
N ARG A 34 -0.63 -4.02 20.27
CA ARG A 34 -1.10 -2.63 20.20
C ARG A 34 -0.99 -2.04 18.79
N ALA A 35 0.13 -2.29 18.11
CA ALA A 35 0.33 -1.81 16.74
C ALA A 35 -0.68 -2.44 15.77
N ILE A 36 -0.93 -3.74 15.89
CA ILE A 36 -1.92 -4.45 15.06
C ILE A 36 -3.34 -3.97 15.37
N ASP A 37 -3.69 -3.77 16.64
CA ASP A 37 -5.01 -3.27 17.02
C ASP A 37 -5.28 -1.88 16.46
N ALA A 38 -4.27 -1.01 16.44
CA ALA A 38 -4.38 0.31 15.83
C ALA A 38 -4.64 0.21 14.32
N ARG A 39 -3.94 -0.69 13.62
CA ARG A 39 -4.14 -0.92 12.17
C ARG A 39 -5.51 -1.49 11.85
N LEU A 40 -6.00 -2.45 12.63
CA LEU A 40 -7.32 -3.06 12.45
C LEU A 40 -8.47 -2.05 12.64
N LYS A 41 -8.27 -1.05 13.50
CA LYS A 41 -9.29 -0.02 13.81
C LYS A 41 -9.16 1.25 12.99
N VAL A 42 -8.10 1.39 12.17
CA VAL A 42 -7.73 2.65 11.52
C VAL A 42 -8.85 3.21 10.64
N ALA A 43 -9.56 2.33 9.92
CA ALA A 43 -10.64 2.70 9.01
C ALA A 43 -11.79 3.43 9.73
N ALA A 44 -12.11 3.03 10.96
CA ALA A 44 -13.19 3.62 11.74
C ALA A 44 -12.90 5.07 12.19
N THR A 45 -11.65 5.49 12.10
CA THR A 45 -11.20 6.82 12.53
C THR A 45 -10.84 7.75 11.37
N ALA A 46 -10.85 7.26 10.13
CA ALA A 46 -10.42 8.02 8.96
C ALA A 46 -11.59 8.79 8.30
N PRO A 47 -11.33 9.96 7.66
CA PRO A 47 -10.03 10.65 7.61
C PRO A 47 -9.73 11.46 8.88
N ARG A 48 -8.44 11.62 9.19
CA ARG A 48 -7.86 12.34 10.34
C ARG A 48 -7.00 13.51 9.92
N ALA A 49 -6.31 13.43 8.78
CA ALA A 49 -5.41 14.48 8.27
C ALA A 49 -5.96 15.17 7.03
N LEU A 50 -6.58 14.41 6.13
CA LEU A 50 -7.12 14.89 4.87
C LEU A 50 -8.58 15.33 5.02
N ASP A 51 -9.01 16.25 4.17
CA ASP A 51 -10.43 16.49 3.97
C ASP A 51 -11.07 15.38 3.13
N ALA A 52 -12.40 15.42 3.03
CA ALA A 52 -13.19 14.40 2.35
C ALA A 52 -12.79 14.23 0.87
N GLU A 53 -12.48 15.33 0.18
CA GLU A 53 -12.12 15.33 -1.24
C GLU A 53 -10.76 14.67 -1.47
N ARG A 54 -9.71 15.13 -0.77
CA ARG A 54 -8.37 14.54 -0.87
C ARG A 54 -8.35 13.10 -0.40
N PHE A 55 -9.14 12.75 0.61
CA PHE A 55 -9.27 11.36 1.05
C PHE A 55 -9.95 10.48 0.00
N ALA A 56 -10.94 10.99 -0.73
CA ALA A 56 -11.55 10.27 -1.85
C ALA A 56 -10.55 10.06 -2.99
N THR A 57 -9.77 11.07 -3.36
CA THR A 57 -8.67 10.96 -4.34
C THR A 57 -7.65 9.92 -3.89
N LEU A 58 -7.24 9.93 -2.62
CA LEU A 58 -6.30 8.95 -2.06
C LEU A 58 -6.85 7.52 -2.11
N ARG A 59 -8.14 7.33 -1.79
CA ARG A 59 -8.81 6.03 -1.89
C ARG A 59 -8.79 5.50 -3.32
N ALA A 60 -9.16 6.33 -4.29
CA ALA A 60 -9.14 5.96 -5.70
C ALA A 60 -7.72 5.63 -6.18
N LEU A 61 -6.73 6.45 -5.79
CA LEU A 61 -5.32 6.19 -6.08
C LEU A 61 -4.85 4.84 -5.50
N CYS A 62 -5.15 4.55 -4.24
CA CYS A 62 -4.81 3.27 -3.62
C CYS A 62 -5.40 2.09 -4.39
N ALA A 63 -6.65 2.18 -4.84
CA ALA A 63 -7.32 1.14 -5.62
C ALA A 63 -6.70 0.91 -7.01
N ARG A 64 -5.92 1.87 -7.54
CA ARG A 64 -5.15 1.70 -8.78
C ARG A 64 -3.77 1.11 -8.55
N ILE A 65 -3.11 1.44 -7.45
CA ILE A 65 -1.74 1.00 -7.14
C ILE A 65 -1.72 -0.41 -6.53
N VAL A 66 -2.64 -0.69 -5.60
CA VAL A 66 -2.82 -2.00 -4.96
C VAL A 66 -4.27 -2.45 -5.14
N PRO A 67 -4.65 -2.96 -6.33
CA PRO A 67 -6.00 -3.42 -6.59
C PRO A 67 -6.33 -4.61 -5.68
N GLN A 68 -7.52 -4.58 -5.07
CA GLN A 68 -7.98 -5.60 -4.13
C GLN A 68 -9.28 -6.23 -4.65
N PRO A 69 -9.53 -7.53 -4.35
CA PRO A 69 -10.83 -8.14 -4.57
C PRO A 69 -11.92 -7.36 -3.83
N ALA A 70 -13.12 -7.26 -4.42
CA ALA A 70 -14.27 -6.69 -3.73
C ALA A 70 -14.69 -7.60 -2.56
N GLY A 71 -14.86 -7.03 -1.36
CA GLY A 71 -15.26 -7.80 -0.16
C GLY A 71 -15.05 -7.04 1.15
N SER A 72 -15.50 -7.64 2.26
CA SER A 72 -15.40 -7.08 3.62
C SER A 72 -13.98 -7.00 4.16
N ASP A 73 -13.04 -7.74 3.57
CA ASP A 73 -11.68 -7.91 4.10
C ASP A 73 -10.66 -7.01 3.41
N ALA A 74 -11.14 -6.01 2.64
CA ALA A 74 -10.29 -5.05 1.96
C ALA A 74 -9.46 -4.23 2.96
N ILE A 75 -8.16 -4.24 2.76
CA ILE A 75 -7.19 -3.49 3.54
C ILE A 75 -7.44 -1.98 3.34
N PRO A 76 -7.62 -1.20 4.42
CA PRO A 76 -7.97 0.21 4.33
C PRO A 76 -6.71 1.07 4.09
N THR A 77 -6.01 0.86 2.97
CA THR A 77 -4.71 1.47 2.66
C THR A 77 -4.73 3.00 2.74
N ALA A 78 -5.78 3.64 2.23
CA ALA A 78 -5.93 5.09 2.32
C ALA A 78 -6.04 5.59 3.77
N ALA A 79 -6.73 4.86 4.65
CA ALA A 79 -6.83 5.20 6.07
C ALA A 79 -5.49 5.02 6.80
N LEU A 80 -4.70 4.02 6.43
CA LEU A 80 -3.35 3.82 6.97
C LEU A 80 -2.43 4.99 6.60
N ILE A 81 -2.46 5.43 5.34
CA ILE A 81 -1.70 6.60 4.89
C ILE A 81 -2.19 7.87 5.58
N ASP A 82 -3.50 8.11 5.63
CA ASP A 82 -4.06 9.29 6.29
C ASP A 82 -3.72 9.34 7.80
N ALA A 83 -3.77 8.22 8.51
CA ALA A 83 -3.34 8.14 9.91
C ALA A 83 -1.84 8.47 10.07
N ARG A 84 -1.00 7.98 9.15
CA ARG A 84 0.44 8.30 9.10
C ARG A 84 0.67 9.80 8.88
N LEU A 85 -0.09 10.42 7.97
CA LEU A 85 -0.08 11.86 7.76
C LEU A 85 -0.52 12.60 9.04
N ALA A 86 -1.56 12.14 9.73
CA ALA A 86 -2.06 12.76 10.96
C ALA A 86 -1.02 12.73 12.09
N ASN A 87 -0.20 11.67 12.16
CA ASN A 87 0.84 11.52 13.17
C ASN A 87 2.19 12.16 12.76
N ASP A 88 2.32 12.62 11.51
CA ASP A 88 3.59 13.12 10.93
C ASP A 88 4.74 12.10 10.99
N GLU A 89 4.41 10.82 10.80
CA GLU A 89 5.37 9.72 10.87
C GLU A 89 6.23 9.65 9.59
N GLY A 90 7.34 10.39 9.61
CA GLY A 90 8.35 10.39 8.55
C GLY A 90 9.19 9.10 8.48
N ASP A 91 9.81 8.85 7.32
CA ASP A 91 10.66 7.67 7.08
C ASP A 91 12.05 7.76 7.78
N GLY A 92 12.38 8.87 8.44
CA GLY A 92 13.76 9.19 8.85
C GLY A 92 14.69 9.57 7.68
N PHE A 93 14.23 9.42 6.44
CA PHE A 93 14.89 9.87 5.22
C PHE A 93 13.88 10.55 4.28
N ARG A 94 14.30 11.60 3.57
CA ARG A 94 13.47 12.30 2.58
C ARG A 94 14.32 12.64 1.35
N ASP A 95 13.82 12.33 0.16
CA ASP A 95 14.44 12.82 -1.08
C ASP A 95 14.41 14.35 -1.09
N ALA A 96 15.56 15.00 -1.31
CA ALA A 96 15.68 16.45 -1.20
C ALA A 96 14.80 17.24 -2.20
N ARG A 97 14.34 16.58 -3.28
CA ARG A 97 13.44 17.18 -4.27
C ARG A 97 11.98 17.21 -3.82
N LEU A 98 11.64 16.52 -2.73
CA LEU A 98 10.30 16.48 -2.19
C LEU A 98 10.15 17.44 -1.00
N PRO A 99 9.00 18.13 -0.89
CA PRO A 99 8.64 18.85 0.32
C PRO A 99 8.38 17.86 1.48
N PRO A 100 8.16 18.34 2.71
CA PRO A 100 7.75 17.50 3.84
C PRO A 100 6.57 16.57 3.49
N LEU A 101 6.46 15.43 4.20
CA LEU A 101 5.54 14.34 3.87
C LEU A 101 4.10 14.83 3.62
N ARG A 102 3.57 15.62 4.55
CA ARG A 102 2.21 16.17 4.48
C ARG A 102 2.00 17.07 3.26
N ASP A 103 2.97 17.94 2.98
CA ASP A 103 2.91 18.87 1.85
C ASP A 103 2.98 18.11 0.54
N ALA A 104 3.86 17.11 0.44
CA ALA A 104 3.99 16.27 -0.76
C ALA A 104 2.67 15.58 -1.09
N TRP A 105 2.02 14.97 -0.09
CA TRP A 105 0.72 14.33 -0.27
C TRP A 105 -0.40 15.33 -0.59
N ARG A 106 -0.46 16.48 0.08
CA ARG A 106 -1.47 17.51 -0.21
C ARG A 106 -1.34 18.06 -1.64
N ILE A 107 -0.12 18.36 -2.09
CA ILE A 107 0.16 18.85 -3.43
C ILE A 107 -0.17 17.76 -4.45
N GLY A 108 0.32 16.53 -4.26
CA GLY A 108 0.11 15.44 -5.19
C GLY A 108 -1.36 15.07 -5.38
N LEU A 109 -2.14 14.98 -4.29
CA LEU A 109 -3.57 14.70 -4.37
C LEU A 109 -4.34 15.83 -5.05
N ALA A 110 -4.04 17.09 -4.72
CA ALA A 110 -4.66 18.24 -5.39
C ALA A 110 -4.32 18.30 -6.89
N ALA A 111 -3.08 17.95 -7.25
CA ALA A 111 -2.64 17.92 -8.64
C ALA A 111 -3.37 16.83 -9.45
N LEU A 112 -3.50 15.61 -8.90
CA LEU A 112 -4.27 14.53 -9.53
C LEU A 112 -5.73 14.93 -9.78
N ASP A 113 -6.33 15.58 -8.81
CA ASP A 113 -7.73 16.00 -8.92
C ASP A 113 -7.92 17.14 -9.93
N ALA A 114 -7.02 18.13 -9.92
CA ALA A 114 -6.99 19.20 -10.92
C ALA A 114 -6.76 18.67 -12.36
N MET A 115 -5.88 17.69 -12.52
CA MET A 115 -5.65 16.98 -13.80
C MET A 115 -6.94 16.32 -14.28
N ALA A 116 -7.63 15.59 -13.41
CA ALA A 116 -8.89 14.91 -13.72
C ALA A 116 -9.99 15.91 -14.10
N HIS A 117 -10.14 17.00 -13.34
CA HIS A 117 -11.11 18.04 -13.64
C HIS A 117 -10.84 18.73 -14.98
N ARG A 118 -9.58 18.98 -15.34
CA ARG A 118 -9.26 19.63 -16.62
C ARG A 118 -9.49 18.70 -17.80
N ALA A 119 -9.08 17.44 -17.71
CA ALA A 119 -9.17 16.49 -18.82
C ALA A 119 -10.57 15.89 -18.98
N HIS A 120 -11.30 15.67 -17.88
CA HIS A 120 -12.53 14.87 -17.85
C HIS A 120 -13.72 15.55 -17.15
N ARG A 121 -13.54 16.77 -16.60
CA ARG A 121 -14.58 17.55 -15.90
C ARG A 121 -15.18 16.87 -14.66
N VAL A 122 -14.47 15.89 -14.11
CA VAL A 122 -14.84 15.15 -12.90
C VAL A 122 -13.63 15.02 -11.98
N SER A 123 -13.88 14.75 -10.70
CA SER A 123 -12.79 14.47 -9.73
C SER A 123 -12.03 13.21 -10.11
N PHE A 124 -10.78 13.08 -9.66
CA PHE A 124 -9.99 11.86 -9.89
C PHE A 124 -10.69 10.63 -9.30
N ALA A 125 -11.37 10.79 -8.17
CA ALA A 125 -12.13 9.73 -7.52
C ALA A 125 -13.35 9.24 -8.30
N SER A 126 -13.80 10.01 -9.29
CA SER A 126 -14.94 9.69 -10.16
C SER A 126 -14.54 9.12 -11.52
N LEU A 127 -13.24 9.00 -11.81
CA LEU A 127 -12.75 8.41 -13.06
C LEU A 127 -13.02 6.90 -13.08
N ASP A 128 -13.28 6.37 -14.27
CA ASP A 128 -13.18 4.94 -14.50
C ASP A 128 -11.72 4.45 -14.41
N GLY A 129 -11.55 3.13 -14.26
CA GLY A 129 -10.24 2.52 -13.99
C GLY A 129 -9.20 2.72 -15.09
N ASP A 130 -9.62 2.76 -16.36
CA ASP A 130 -8.71 2.90 -17.50
C ASP A 130 -8.26 4.36 -17.66
N THR A 131 -9.20 5.30 -17.48
CA THR A 131 -8.91 6.73 -17.48
C THR A 131 -8.01 7.14 -16.32
N ALA A 132 -8.29 6.64 -15.11
CA ALA A 132 -7.43 6.87 -13.95
C ALA A 132 -6.00 6.35 -14.20
N ASP A 133 -5.86 5.15 -14.77
CA ASP A 133 -4.54 4.58 -15.10
C ASP A 133 -3.80 5.37 -16.18
N ALA A 134 -4.51 5.87 -17.19
CA ALA A 134 -3.92 6.72 -18.21
C ALA A 134 -3.35 8.01 -17.58
N LEU A 135 -4.10 8.66 -16.70
CA LEU A 135 -3.64 9.84 -15.97
C LEU A 135 -2.42 9.52 -15.08
N LEU A 136 -2.46 8.41 -14.34
CA LEU A 136 -1.32 7.99 -13.51
C LEU A 136 -0.07 7.67 -14.32
N ARG A 137 -0.21 7.09 -15.52
CA ARG A 137 0.92 6.91 -16.45
C ARG A 137 1.51 8.25 -16.90
N THR A 138 0.69 9.25 -17.15
CA THR A 138 1.14 10.62 -17.47
C THR A 138 1.96 11.21 -16.31
N VAL A 139 1.49 11.04 -15.07
CA VAL A 139 2.22 11.46 -13.85
C VAL A 139 3.54 10.72 -13.70
N GLN A 140 3.53 9.40 -13.89
CA GLN A 140 4.73 8.55 -13.80
C GLN A 140 5.81 8.95 -14.82
N ARG A 141 5.41 9.41 -16.00
CA ARG A 141 6.34 9.88 -17.06
C ARG A 141 6.68 11.37 -16.95
N GLY A 142 5.87 12.15 -16.24
CA GLY A 142 5.99 13.61 -16.18
C GLY A 142 5.63 14.30 -17.49
N GLU A 143 4.79 13.67 -18.31
CA GLU A 143 4.42 14.05 -19.68
C GLU A 143 3.11 14.86 -19.72
N PHE A 144 3.07 15.99 -19.03
CA PHE A 144 1.88 16.85 -19.00
C PHE A 144 2.20 18.31 -19.32
N ASP A 145 1.15 19.03 -19.76
CA ASP A 145 1.23 20.40 -20.26
C ASP A 145 1.61 21.42 -19.15
N ALA A 146 1.75 22.69 -19.53
CA ALA A 146 2.10 23.75 -18.58
C ALA A 146 1.04 23.97 -17.48
N ALA A 147 -0.24 23.77 -17.79
CA ALA A 147 -1.33 23.95 -16.84
C ALA A 147 -1.34 22.85 -15.78
N ASP A 148 -1.10 21.59 -16.15
CA ASP A 148 -0.87 20.51 -15.19
C ASP A 148 0.37 20.74 -14.35
N ARG A 149 1.46 21.20 -14.98
CA ARG A 149 2.71 21.45 -14.27
C ARG A 149 2.55 22.50 -13.17
N ALA A 150 1.69 23.49 -13.37
CA ALA A 150 1.37 24.46 -12.34
C ALA A 150 0.66 23.84 -11.13
N ALA A 151 -0.20 22.83 -11.33
CA ALA A 151 -0.91 22.14 -10.25
C ALA A 151 0.04 21.40 -9.28
N TRP A 152 1.22 21.02 -9.75
CA TRP A 152 2.25 20.39 -8.93
C TRP A 152 3.06 21.36 -8.06
N ALA A 153 2.83 22.68 -8.15
CA ALA A 153 3.47 23.70 -7.31
C ALA A 153 5.01 23.59 -7.25
N GLY A 154 5.64 23.23 -8.37
CA GLY A 154 7.10 23.03 -8.48
C GLY A 154 7.62 21.68 -7.97
N MET A 155 6.76 20.83 -7.38
CA MET A 155 7.12 19.46 -7.00
C MET A 155 7.26 18.56 -8.24
N ASP A 156 8.35 17.78 -8.31
CA ASP A 156 8.52 16.82 -9.40
C ASP A 156 7.56 15.64 -9.25
N ALA A 157 6.56 15.57 -10.14
CA ALA A 157 5.51 14.55 -10.15
C ALA A 157 6.05 13.12 -10.22
N ARG A 158 7.13 12.89 -10.98
CA ARG A 158 7.77 11.58 -11.08
C ARG A 158 8.39 11.14 -9.76
N THR A 159 9.08 12.06 -9.09
CA THR A 159 9.65 11.80 -7.77
C THR A 159 8.55 11.55 -6.75
N PHE A 160 7.46 12.33 -6.76
CA PHE A 160 6.30 12.07 -5.91
C PHE A 160 5.72 10.67 -6.15
N PHE A 161 5.50 10.29 -7.41
CA PHE A 161 4.99 8.97 -7.76
C PHE A 161 5.92 7.85 -7.28
N ALA A 162 7.21 7.93 -7.61
CA ALA A 162 8.17 6.88 -7.28
C ALA A 162 8.46 6.79 -5.77
N LYS A 163 8.49 7.92 -5.05
CA LYS A 163 8.98 7.97 -3.67
C LYS A 163 7.87 8.09 -2.61
N ARG A 164 6.68 8.58 -2.96
CA ARG A 164 5.53 8.67 -2.06
C ARG A 164 4.46 7.67 -2.45
N VAL A 165 3.94 7.75 -3.68
CA VAL A 165 2.83 6.88 -4.12
C VAL A 165 3.23 5.41 -4.01
N LEU A 166 4.27 4.96 -4.70
CA LEU A 166 4.65 3.54 -4.68
C LEU A 166 5.13 3.08 -3.30
N MET A 167 6.01 3.83 -2.65
CA MET A 167 6.61 3.42 -1.38
C MET A 167 5.59 3.43 -0.23
N ASP A 168 4.84 4.53 -0.07
CA ASP A 168 3.93 4.68 1.06
C ASP A 168 2.69 3.80 0.89
N ILE A 169 2.14 3.64 -0.34
CA ILE A 169 0.97 2.78 -0.57
C ILE A 169 1.32 1.31 -0.40
N CYS A 170 2.40 0.82 -1.02
CA CYS A 170 2.81 -0.57 -0.85
C CYS A 170 3.20 -0.85 0.61
N GLY A 171 3.93 0.08 1.26
CA GLY A 171 4.29 -0.02 2.66
C GLY A 171 3.07 -0.05 3.58
N ALA A 172 2.08 0.82 3.35
CA ALA A 172 0.83 0.84 4.10
C ALA A 172 0.06 -0.48 3.92
N TYR A 173 -0.10 -0.95 2.67
CA TYR A 173 -0.80 -2.20 2.37
C TYR A 173 -0.17 -3.39 3.10
N TYR A 174 1.14 -3.62 2.93
CA TYR A 174 1.87 -4.70 3.59
C TYR A 174 2.16 -4.46 5.08
N SER A 175 1.72 -3.33 5.66
CA SER A 175 1.73 -3.16 7.11
C SER A 175 0.50 -3.80 7.79
N HIS A 176 -0.58 -4.02 7.04
CA HIS A 176 -1.82 -4.56 7.57
C HIS A 176 -1.74 -6.09 7.70
N PRO A 177 -2.18 -6.70 8.82
CA PRO A 177 -2.07 -8.15 9.02
C PRO A 177 -2.77 -8.99 7.93
N TYR A 178 -3.85 -8.50 7.33
CA TYR A 178 -4.52 -9.25 6.25
C TYR A 178 -3.63 -9.42 5.00
N ALA A 179 -2.75 -8.46 4.69
CA ALA A 179 -1.79 -8.63 3.60
C ALA A 179 -0.75 -9.71 3.92
N TRP A 180 -0.48 -9.97 5.20
CA TRP A 180 0.51 -10.97 5.59
C TRP A 180 0.05 -12.39 5.27
N ASN A 181 -1.26 -12.62 5.30
CA ASN A 181 -1.84 -13.92 4.95
C ASN A 181 -1.56 -14.27 3.48
N GLU A 182 -1.62 -13.29 2.57
CA GLU A 182 -1.44 -13.51 1.13
C GLU A 182 0.01 -13.94 0.77
N ILE A 183 1.00 -13.46 1.53
CA ILE A 183 2.43 -13.75 1.32
C ILE A 183 2.99 -14.75 2.34
N GLY A 184 2.17 -15.28 3.25
CA GLY A 184 2.60 -16.20 4.30
C GLY A 184 3.52 -15.58 5.35
N PHE A 185 3.50 -14.26 5.50
CA PHE A 185 4.38 -13.56 6.44
C PHE A 185 3.95 -13.80 7.88
N GLY A 186 4.92 -14.19 8.71
CA GLY A 186 4.76 -14.51 10.13
C GLY A 186 4.42 -13.34 11.05
N GLY A 187 4.56 -12.12 10.56
CA GLY A 187 4.60 -10.91 11.38
C GLY A 187 6.02 -10.56 11.85
N PRO A 188 6.17 -9.53 12.70
CA PRO A 188 7.49 -9.06 13.13
C PRO A 188 8.31 -10.15 13.81
N ALA A 189 9.64 -10.10 13.63
CA ALA A 189 10.54 -11.07 14.25
C ALA A 189 10.50 -11.02 15.79
N SER A 190 10.22 -9.87 16.41
CA SER A 190 10.14 -9.78 17.87
C SER A 190 8.82 -10.34 18.42
N PRO A 191 8.84 -11.12 19.52
CA PRO A 191 10.00 -11.46 20.35
C PRO A 191 10.66 -12.80 20.00
N ARG A 192 10.04 -13.61 19.13
CA ARG A 192 10.40 -15.02 18.92
C ARG A 192 11.65 -15.25 18.06
N GLY A 193 11.90 -14.35 17.12
CA GLY A 193 12.90 -14.46 16.05
C GLY A 193 12.47 -15.40 14.92
N TYR A 194 13.12 -15.26 13.76
CA TYR A 194 13.15 -16.27 12.69
C TYR A 194 14.48 -17.01 12.82
N VAL A 195 14.44 -18.33 13.03
CA VAL A 195 15.64 -19.10 13.41
C VAL A 195 16.18 -19.91 12.23
N ARG A 196 15.30 -20.35 11.32
CA ARG A 196 15.67 -21.10 10.12
C ARG A 196 15.80 -20.17 8.92
N MET A 197 17.00 -19.64 8.71
CA MET A 197 17.28 -18.65 7.64
C MET A 197 17.83 -19.26 6.34
N ASP A 198 18.04 -20.58 6.29
CA ASP A 198 18.51 -21.27 5.08
C ASP A 198 17.40 -21.39 4.02
N PHE A 199 17.80 -21.50 2.75
CA PHE A 199 16.86 -21.69 1.65
C PHE A 199 15.94 -22.90 1.85
N ASN A 200 14.65 -22.73 1.56
CA ASN A 200 13.61 -23.74 1.73
C ASN A 200 13.53 -24.35 3.14
N ARG A 201 14.03 -23.64 4.16
CA ARG A 201 13.77 -23.96 5.57
C ARG A 201 12.74 -22.98 6.11
N ARG A 202 11.91 -23.48 7.01
CA ARG A 202 10.83 -22.76 7.67
C ARG A 202 10.78 -23.20 9.12
N ASP A 203 10.56 -22.26 10.03
CA ASP A 203 10.19 -22.59 11.38
C ASP A 203 8.81 -23.27 11.41
N PRO A 204 8.56 -24.21 12.35
CA PRO A 204 7.31 -24.99 12.37
C PRO A 204 6.02 -24.15 12.50
N TRP A 205 6.16 -22.89 12.90
CA TRP A 205 5.07 -21.94 13.08
C TRP A 205 4.86 -21.03 11.86
N GLU A 206 5.73 -21.06 10.86
CA GLU A 206 5.57 -20.29 9.62
C GLU A 206 4.46 -20.88 8.74
N ALA A 207 3.96 -20.06 7.81
CA ALA A 207 2.89 -20.44 6.91
C ALA A 207 3.31 -21.61 6.00
N ARG A 208 2.38 -22.53 5.73
CA ARG A 208 2.57 -23.64 4.80
C ARG A 208 1.97 -23.29 3.44
N VAL A 209 2.71 -23.55 2.36
CA VAL A 209 2.18 -23.38 1.01
C VAL A 209 1.18 -24.51 0.75
N GLY A 210 0.02 -24.18 0.19
CA GLY A 210 -0.97 -25.18 -0.20
C GLY A 210 -0.38 -26.13 -1.25
N GLY A 211 -0.42 -27.44 -0.99
CA GLY A 211 0.17 -28.46 -1.86
C GLY A 211 1.61 -28.85 -1.52
N ASP A 212 2.21 -28.26 -0.48
CA ASP A 212 3.45 -28.80 0.11
C ASP A 212 3.13 -30.07 0.89
N ASP A 213 3.22 -31.21 0.22
CA ASP A 213 3.50 -32.48 0.88
C ASP A 213 4.98 -32.42 1.26
N ASP A 214 5.28 -31.88 2.45
CA ASP A 214 6.62 -31.88 3.03
C ASP A 214 7.04 -33.35 3.20
N GLY A 215 7.64 -33.90 2.13
CA GLY A 215 8.18 -35.25 2.08
C GLY A 215 9.11 -35.45 3.26
N ARG A 216 8.78 -36.45 4.09
CA ARG A 216 9.75 -37.13 4.92
C ARG A 216 10.88 -37.71 4.08
#